data_AF-K1STE3-F1
#
_entry.id   AF-K1STE3-F1
#
_cell.length_a   1.000
_cell.length_b   1.000
_cell.length_c   1.000
_cell.angle_alpha   90.00
_cell.angle_beta   90.00
_cell.angle_gamma   90.00
#
_symmetry.space_group_name_H-M   'P 1'
#
loop_
_entity.id
_entity.type
_entity.pdbx_description
1 polymer ?
#
loop_
_entity_poly.entity_id
_entity_poly.type
_entity_poly.pdbx_seq_one_letter_code
_entity_poly.pdbx_strand_id
1 'polypeptide(L)'
;MDQRMSKDKYYLNIADAVLDRSTCLRRKYGAIIVKNDEILSTGYNGAPRGRVNCSELGYCNREQLRIPSGQRYELCRSVHAEANAIISAARRDMIGGTLYLVGRDAASGDS
;
A
#
# COMPACT_ATOMS: atom_id res chain seq x y z
N MET A 1 21.39 28.55 -1.67
CA MET A 1 21.56 27.11 -1.88
C MET A 1 20.18 26.52 -2.03
N ASP A 2 19.85 25.99 -3.21
CA ASP A 2 18.55 25.37 -3.45
C ASP A 2 18.51 24.01 -2.72
N GLN A 3 17.77 23.94 -1.60
CA GLN A 3 17.68 22.74 -0.77
C GLN A 3 16.57 21.82 -1.32
N ARG A 4 16.78 21.34 -2.55
CA ARG A 4 15.83 20.46 -3.24
C ARG A 4 15.76 19.10 -2.52
N MET A 5 14.54 18.62 -2.32
CA MET A 5 14.27 17.31 -1.74
C MET A 5 14.91 16.19 -2.56
N SER A 6 15.45 15.16 -1.89
CA SER A 6 15.94 13.96 -2.58
C SER A 6 14.80 13.22 -3.29
N LYS A 7 15.13 12.52 -4.37
CA LYS A 7 14.15 11.73 -5.13
C LYS A 7 13.49 10.65 -4.29
N ASP A 8 14.25 9.94 -3.47
CA ASP A 8 13.67 8.90 -2.60
C ASP A 8 12.66 9.47 -1.62
N LYS A 9 12.96 10.62 -1.01
CA LYS A 9 12.00 11.29 -0.11
C LYS A 9 10.77 11.79 -0.87
N TYR A 10 10.94 12.29 -2.09
CA TYR A 10 9.84 12.67 -2.96
C TYR A 10 8.92 11.48 -3.29
N TYR A 11 9.49 10.34 -3.70
CA TYR A 11 8.73 9.14 -4.03
C TYR A 11 8.05 8.51 -2.80
N LEU A 12 8.72 8.50 -1.65
CA LEU A 12 8.12 8.07 -0.38
C LEU A 12 6.96 8.99 0.04
N ASN A 13 7.06 10.30 -0.14
CA ASN A 13 5.95 11.22 0.15
C ASN A 13 4.74 10.97 -0.77
N ILE A 14 4.96 10.58 -2.02
CA ILE A 14 3.86 10.21 -2.93
C ILE A 14 3.24 8.88 -2.51
N ALA A 15 4.05 7.87 -2.17
CA ALA A 15 3.56 6.62 -1.63
C ALA A 15 2.75 6.83 -0.33
N ASP A 16 3.14 7.80 0.48
CA ASP A 16 2.40 8.23 1.67
C ASP A 16 1.04 8.83 1.32
N ALA A 17 0.95 9.69 0.30
CA ALA A 17 -0.34 10.19 -0.18
C ALA A 17 -1.22 9.06 -0.76
N VAL A 18 -0.63 8.04 -1.37
CA VAL A 18 -1.35 6.84 -1.84
C VAL A 18 -1.87 6.01 -0.66
N LEU A 19 -1.13 5.95 0.45
CA LEU A 19 -1.51 5.22 1.67
C LEU A 19 -2.84 5.72 2.25
N ASP A 20 -3.15 7.02 2.13
CA ASP A 20 -4.39 7.61 2.64
C ASP A 20 -5.66 7.05 2.01
N ARG A 21 -5.54 6.39 0.85
CA ARG A 21 -6.63 5.67 0.18
C ARG A 21 -6.88 4.27 0.75
N SER A 22 -6.01 3.78 1.65
CA SER A 22 -6.14 2.48 2.28
C SER A 22 -7.44 2.36 3.07
N THR A 23 -8.08 1.19 2.94
CA THR A 23 -9.34 0.87 3.61
C THR A 23 -9.17 -0.22 4.66
N CYS A 24 -7.93 -0.54 5.03
CA CYS A 24 -7.60 -1.51 6.05
C CYS A 24 -7.67 -0.88 7.44
N LEU A 25 -8.28 -1.59 8.39
CA LEU A 25 -8.45 -1.11 9.76
C LEU A 25 -7.24 -1.37 10.67
N ARG A 26 -6.27 -2.20 10.24
CA ARG A 26 -5.09 -2.57 11.04
C ARG A 26 -3.85 -1.77 10.69
N ARG A 27 -3.50 -1.81 9.42
CA ARG A 27 -2.26 -1.26 8.86
C ARG A 27 -2.59 -0.68 7.52
N LYS A 28 -2.24 0.58 7.30
CA LYS A 28 -2.39 1.25 6.02
C LYS A 28 -1.07 1.19 5.30
N TYR A 29 -1.10 0.81 4.02
CA TYR A 29 0.08 0.77 3.16
C TYR A 29 -0.22 1.47 1.84
N GLY A 30 0.77 2.20 1.35
CA GLY A 30 0.79 2.83 0.04
C GLY A 30 2.09 2.50 -0.67
N ALA A 31 1.99 2.18 -1.95
CA ALA A 31 3.08 1.70 -2.77
C ALA A 31 3.07 2.39 -4.12
N ILE A 32 4.25 2.72 -4.65
CA ILE A 32 4.42 3.17 -6.03
C ILE A 32 5.60 2.45 -6.69
N ILE A 33 5.49 2.20 -7.99
CA ILE A 33 6.59 1.65 -8.80
C ILE A 33 7.11 2.76 -9.70
N VAL A 34 8.42 3.03 -9.61
CA VAL A 34 9.09 4.10 -10.35
C VAL A 34 10.16 3.52 -11.26
N LYS A 35 10.27 4.05 -12.48
CA LYS A 35 11.36 3.72 -13.41
C LYS A 35 11.67 4.94 -14.26
N ASN A 36 12.95 5.25 -14.44
CA ASN A 36 13.39 6.43 -15.20
C ASN A 36 12.70 7.73 -14.74
N ASP A 37 12.57 7.88 -13.41
CA ASP A 37 11.86 8.97 -12.73
C ASP A 37 10.34 9.08 -12.99
N GLU A 38 9.75 8.11 -13.69
CA GLU A 38 8.31 8.04 -13.98
C GLU A 38 7.61 7.05 -13.03
N ILE A 39 6.46 7.45 -12.49
CA ILE A 39 5.60 6.57 -11.69
C ILE A 39 4.78 5.72 -12.64
N LEU A 40 5.09 4.43 -12.73
CA LEU A 40 4.40 3.48 -13.61
C LEU A 40 3.06 3.02 -13.03
N SER A 41 2.99 2.86 -11.71
CA SER A 41 1.79 2.43 -11.02
C SER A 41 1.80 2.79 -9.55
N THR A 42 0.61 2.77 -8.96
CA THR A 42 0.37 2.99 -7.54
C THR A 42 -0.53 1.88 -6.99
N GLY A 43 -0.41 1.57 -5.71
CA GLY A 43 -1.29 0.64 -5.02
C GLY A 43 -1.41 0.98 -3.55
N TYR A 44 -2.60 0.77 -2.98
CA TYR A 44 -2.83 0.82 -1.54
C TYR A 44 -3.49 -0.48 -1.12
N ASN A 45 -3.38 -0.85 0.15
CA ASN A 45 -4.02 -2.08 0.62
C ASN A 45 -5.53 -1.86 0.88
N GLY A 46 -6.35 -2.76 0.37
CA GLY A 46 -7.81 -2.67 0.43
C GLY A 46 -8.48 -3.90 -0.15
N ALA A 47 -9.81 -4.01 -0.05
CA ALA A 47 -10.50 -5.16 -0.61
C ALA A 47 -10.33 -5.20 -2.14
N PRO A 48 -10.33 -6.40 -2.76
CA PRO A 48 -10.38 -6.53 -4.22
C PRO A 48 -11.54 -5.72 -4.80
N ARG A 49 -11.38 -5.24 -6.05
CA ARG A 49 -12.45 -4.52 -6.75
C ARG A 49 -13.76 -5.31 -6.71
N GLY A 50 -14.86 -4.61 -6.41
CA GLY A 50 -16.19 -5.20 -6.30
C GLY A 50 -16.48 -5.91 -4.97
N ARG A 51 -15.57 -5.87 -3.99
CA ARG A 51 -15.84 -6.33 -2.62
C ARG A 51 -15.89 -5.15 -1.65
N VAL A 52 -16.74 -5.29 -0.63
CA VAL A 52 -16.90 -4.31 0.45
C VAL A 52 -15.62 -4.23 1.27
N ASN A 53 -15.15 -3.02 1.55
CA ASN A 53 -13.92 -2.78 2.30
C ASN A 53 -14.07 -3.09 3.80
N CYS A 54 -12.94 -3.27 4.50
CA CYS A 54 -12.96 -3.44 5.95
C CYS A 54 -13.48 -2.18 6.66
N SER A 55 -13.13 -1.00 6.17
CA SER A 55 -13.66 0.28 6.68
C SER A 55 -15.18 0.40 6.54
N GLU A 56 -15.75 -0.12 5.46
CA GLU A 56 -17.21 -0.14 5.24
C GLU A 56 -17.91 -1.19 6.09
N LEU A 57 -17.27 -2.34 6.33
CA LEU A 57 -17.79 -3.35 7.25
C LEU A 57 -17.73 -2.94 8.72
N GLY A 58 -16.81 -2.03 9.07
CA GLY A 58 -16.53 -1.67 10.46
C GLY A 58 -15.77 -2.73 11.26
N TYR A 59 -15.25 -3.79 10.62
CA TYR A 59 -14.45 -4.81 11.31
C TYR A 59 -13.40 -5.48 10.41
N CYS A 60 -12.39 -6.07 11.05
CA CYS A 60 -11.37 -6.89 10.41
C CYS A 60 -11.40 -8.32 10.97
N ASN A 61 -11.62 -9.32 10.11
CA ASN A 61 -11.59 -10.75 10.48
C ASN A 61 -10.32 -11.13 11.25
N ARG A 62 -9.17 -10.58 10.84
CA ARG A 62 -7.88 -10.90 11.45
C ARG A 62 -7.78 -10.38 12.89
N GLU A 63 -8.36 -9.22 13.19
CA GLU A 63 -8.39 -8.69 14.56
C GLU A 63 -9.34 -9.48 15.44
N GLN A 64 -10.54 -9.76 14.95
CA GLN A 64 -11.55 -10.54 15.68
C GLN A 64 -11.01 -11.93 16.06
N LEU A 65 -10.31 -12.58 15.13
CA LEU A 65 -9.71 -13.89 15.34
C LEU A 65 -8.33 -13.82 16.01
N ARG A 66 -7.84 -12.63 16.37
CA ARG A 66 -6.53 -12.39 17.00
C ARG A 66 -5.37 -13.07 16.26
N ILE A 67 -5.39 -13.01 14.92
CA ILE A 67 -4.39 -13.65 14.08
C ILE A 67 -3.05 -12.88 14.19
N PRO A 68 -1.94 -13.54 14.59
CA PRO A 68 -0.63 -12.92 14.62
C PRO A 68 -0.19 -12.37 13.27
N SER A 69 0.75 -11.41 13.28
CA SER A 69 1.41 -10.97 12.04
C SER A 69 2.14 -12.15 11.39
N GLY A 70 2.24 -12.16 10.06
CA GLY A 70 2.92 -13.23 9.33
C GLY A 70 2.11 -14.52 9.12
N GLN A 71 0.91 -14.64 9.69
CA GLN A 71 0.14 -15.89 9.68
C GLN A 71 -1.24 -15.75 9.03
N ARG A 72 -1.74 -16.87 8.47
CA ARG A 72 -3.11 -17.05 7.92
C ARG A 72 -3.56 -15.92 6.99
N TYR A 73 -2.73 -15.60 5.99
CA TYR A 73 -2.95 -14.50 5.06
C TYR A 73 -4.25 -14.63 4.26
N GLU A 74 -4.68 -15.86 3.99
CA GLU A 74 -5.93 -16.22 3.33
C GLU A 74 -7.19 -15.71 4.05
N LEU A 75 -7.08 -15.39 5.35
CA LEU A 75 -8.16 -14.78 6.14
C LEU A 75 -8.22 -13.25 5.99
N CYS A 76 -7.20 -12.64 5.39
CA CYS A 76 -7.21 -11.21 5.10
C CYS A 76 -8.12 -10.93 3.91
N ARG A 77 -9.06 -9.99 4.08
CA ARG A 77 -9.86 -9.50 2.95
C ARG A 77 -9.06 -8.58 2.03
N SER A 78 -8.10 -7.86 2.57
CA SER A 78 -7.38 -6.84 1.83
C SER A 78 -6.26 -7.44 1.00
N VAL A 79 -6.16 -7.02 -0.26
CA VAL A 79 -4.98 -7.19 -1.09
C VAL A 79 -3.93 -6.20 -0.62
N HIS A 80 -2.67 -6.60 -0.65
CA HIS A 80 -1.53 -5.78 -0.25
C HIS A 80 -1.29 -4.63 -1.24
N ALA A 81 -0.69 -3.54 -0.75
CA ALA A 81 -0.42 -2.35 -1.57
C ALA A 81 0.55 -2.67 -2.71
N GLU A 82 1.59 -3.43 -2.42
CA GLU A 82 2.60 -3.90 -3.37
C GLU A 82 1.97 -4.75 -4.47
N ALA A 83 1.10 -5.69 -4.08
CA ALA A 83 0.37 -6.52 -5.03
C ALA A 83 -0.53 -5.67 -5.93
N ASN A 84 -1.27 -4.71 -5.37
CA ASN A 84 -2.10 -3.78 -6.13
C ASN A 84 -1.27 -2.90 -7.09
N ALA A 85 -0.08 -2.46 -6.68
CA ALA A 85 0.81 -1.70 -7.56
C ALA A 85 1.34 -2.56 -8.72
N ILE A 86 1.74 -3.81 -8.44
CA ILE A 86 2.26 -4.73 -9.44
C ILE A 86 1.18 -5.12 -10.47
N ILE A 87 -0.04 -5.46 -10.04
CA ILE A 87 -1.08 -5.89 -10.98
C ILE A 87 -1.63 -4.73 -11.85
N SER A 88 -1.35 -3.48 -11.49
CA SER A 88 -1.89 -2.30 -12.16
C SER A 88 -1.08 -1.82 -13.37
N ALA A 89 0.10 -2.41 -13.63
CA ALA A 89 0.92 -2.08 -14.80
C ALA A 89 1.41 -3.35 -15.52
N ALA A 90 1.82 -3.20 -16.78
CA ALA A 90 2.33 -4.32 -17.56
C ALA A 90 3.72 -4.75 -17.04
N ARG A 91 3.92 -6.07 -16.89
CA ARG A 91 5.18 -6.64 -16.38
C ARG A 91 6.42 -6.10 -17.10
N ARG A 92 6.37 -5.98 -18.42
CA ARG A 92 7.50 -5.49 -19.25
C ARG A 92 7.95 -4.09 -18.85
N ASP A 93 7.02 -3.23 -18.43
CA ASP A 93 7.31 -1.84 -18.12
C ASP A 93 7.96 -1.75 -16.73
N MET A 94 7.50 -2.59 -15.79
CA MET A 94 7.99 -2.65 -14.40
C MET A 94 9.37 -3.29 -14.21
N ILE A 95 9.85 -4.14 -15.13
CA ILE A 95 11.17 -4.79 -14.98
C ILE A 95 12.27 -3.74 -14.86
N GLY A 96 13.09 -3.84 -13.81
CA GLY A 96 14.15 -2.88 -13.49
C GLY A 96 13.65 -1.58 -12.84
N GLY A 97 12.37 -1.48 -12.50
CA GLY A 97 11.83 -0.40 -11.68
C GLY A 97 12.08 -0.61 -10.18
N THR A 98 11.90 0.46 -9.40
CA THR A 98 12.03 0.50 -7.95
C THR A 98 10.65 0.65 -7.32
N LEU A 99 10.31 -0.22 -6.37
CA LEU A 99 9.10 -0.10 -5.56
C LEU A 99 9.41 0.74 -4.31
N TYR A 100 8.66 1.82 -4.11
CA TYR A 100 8.64 2.58 -2.86
C TYR A 100 7.38 2.20 -2.08
N LEU A 101 7.53 1.90 -0.80
CA LEU A 101 6.46 1.43 0.08
C LEU A 101 6.50 2.21 1.39
N VAL A 102 5.33 2.70 1.82
CA VAL A 102 5.12 3.30 3.13
C VAL A 102 4.04 2.51 3.85
N GLY A 103 4.21 2.33 5.16
CA GLY A 103 3.25 1.70 6.05
C GLY A 103 3.02 2.56 7.27
N ARG A 104 1.81 2.53 7.80
CA ARG A 104 1.44 3.12 9.09
C ARG A 104 0.48 2.22 9.84
N ASP A 105 0.58 2.20 11.16
CA ASP A 105 -0.48 1.68 12.00
C ASP A 105 -1.76 2.50 11.80
N ALA A 106 -2.89 1.82 11.61
CA ALA A 106 -4.13 2.51 11.30
C ALA A 106 -4.71 3.26 12.52
N ALA A 107 -4.36 2.83 13.74
CA ALA A 107 -4.86 3.42 14.98
C ALA A 107 -3.94 4.54 15.47
N SER A 108 -2.62 4.32 15.52
CA SER A 108 -1.69 5.33 16.03
C SER A 108 -1.13 6.27 14.96
N GLY A 109 -1.14 5.85 13.69
CA GLY A 109 -0.50 6.59 12.60
C GLY A 109 1.03 6.45 12.55
N ASP A 110 1.62 5.71 13.49
CA ASP A 110 3.06 5.47 13.52
C ASP A 110 3.50 4.60 12.34
N SER A 111 4.65 4.94 11.76
CA SER A 111 5.28 4.18 10.67
C SER A 111 5.70 2.77 11.10
#